data_AF-S3CMD2-F1
#
_entry.id   AF-S3CMD2-F1
#
_cell.length_a   1.000
_cell.length_b   1.000
_cell.length_c   1.000
_cell.angle_alpha   90.00
_cell.angle_beta   90.00
_cell.angle_gamma   90.00
#
_symmetry.space_group_name_H-M   'P 1'
#
loop_
_entity.id
_entity.type
_entity.pdbx_description
1 polymer ?
#
loop_
_entity_poly.entity_id
_entity_poly.type
_entity_poly.pdbx_seq_one_letter_code
_entity_poly.pdbx_strand_id
1 'polypeptide(L)'
;MALASRLSRPFAAGTVKRAASAASGTTYKKSIVRFPRTFTTSSRLFTDQATASIPPIAQKSILRRTLGFFSIAFFFTTLGVAVYIPSMVASAKEIAKGPPTDEETLTMYVPADDVEREIEEHIRNHPVAVELRSRPEMSESRPHMKIPFGYKAHNFTGGTLMGPGRVAVPPFAWNEAGGKSMVSISYLGEDLCGHPGIIHGGMLATMLDEGLARCCFAALPNKIGMTANLNINYRAPAPAGSFVVLRAETTKVEGRKAWVKGHIETLVGEGETPVILVEATALFIEPKLAAKMARVYPTHNITWHEGLSRSERNDLRKQKGFTLWFTGLSASGKSTIATAAEQHLLHLGLAAYRLDGDNVRFGLNKDLGFSEKDRNENIRRIGEVAKLFADSSTIALTSFISPYISDRKIARDLHSSDKGDALPFIEVFVDIPVEVAEARDPKGLYKKARAGEIPNFTGISAPYEAPENPEIHIRNDQVTVEEAVAKIMEYLYEHKLIEKSASA
;
A
#
# COMPACT_ATOMS: atom_id res chain seq x y z
N MET A 1 3.97 -17.06 -68.40
CA MET A 1 2.51 -16.97 -68.16
C MET A 1 2.32 -16.20 -66.86
N ALA A 2 2.33 -14.85 -66.84
CA ALA A 2 1.31 -13.92 -67.34
C ALA A 2 -0.04 -14.16 -66.60
N LEU A 3 -0.62 -13.26 -65.82
CA LEU A 3 -0.75 -11.81 -66.00
C LEU A 3 -0.73 -11.05 -64.65
N ALA A 4 -0.13 -9.87 -64.69
CA ALA A 4 -0.22 -8.81 -63.71
C ALA A 4 -1.26 -7.74 -64.16
N SER A 5 -1.59 -6.86 -63.20
CA SER A 5 -1.78 -5.41 -63.33
C SER A 5 -3.20 -4.82 -63.22
N ARG A 6 -3.18 -3.60 -62.64
CA ARG A 6 -4.18 -2.51 -62.56
C ARG A 6 -5.04 -2.54 -61.28
N LEU A 7 -5.00 -1.56 -60.36
CA LEU A 7 -4.66 -0.12 -60.46
C LEU A 7 -4.03 0.43 -59.17
N SER A 8 -2.99 1.23 -59.38
CA SER A 8 -2.34 2.17 -58.46
C SER A 8 -2.99 3.56 -58.55
N ARG A 9 -3.17 4.26 -57.41
CA ARG A 9 -2.73 5.66 -57.13
C ARG A 9 -3.28 6.19 -55.78
N PRO A 10 -2.62 7.21 -55.18
CA PRO A 10 -2.47 7.35 -53.73
C PRO A 10 -3.35 8.45 -53.11
N PHE A 11 -3.68 8.32 -51.82
CA PHE A 11 -4.31 9.40 -51.05
C PHE A 11 -3.24 10.22 -50.31
N ALA A 12 -3.25 11.51 -50.59
CA ALA A 12 -2.33 12.53 -50.10
C ALA A 12 -2.61 12.94 -48.65
N ALA A 13 -1.55 13.42 -47.98
CA ALA A 13 -1.56 14.05 -46.67
C ALA A 13 -2.47 15.29 -46.64
N GLY A 14 -3.40 15.31 -45.67
CA GLY A 14 -4.29 16.43 -45.39
C GLY A 14 -4.04 17.02 -44.01
N THR A 15 -3.30 18.12 -43.97
CA THR A 15 -3.15 19.01 -42.81
C THR A 15 -4.47 19.77 -42.61
N VAL A 16 -5.20 19.53 -41.53
CA VAL A 16 -6.42 20.30 -41.20
C VAL A 16 -6.12 21.28 -40.07
N LYS A 17 -6.07 22.55 -40.44
CA LYS A 17 -6.07 23.73 -39.57
C LYS A 17 -7.32 23.74 -38.69
N ARG A 18 -7.15 24.05 -37.39
CA ARG A 18 -8.22 24.50 -36.51
C ARG A 18 -8.81 25.79 -37.08
N ALA A 19 -10.07 25.74 -37.51
CA ALA A 19 -10.91 26.90 -37.75
C ALA A 19 -12.11 26.82 -36.79
N ALA A 20 -12.32 27.92 -36.06
CA ALA A 20 -13.40 28.10 -35.11
C ALA A 20 -14.76 28.07 -35.84
N SER A 21 -15.69 27.27 -35.31
CA SER A 21 -17.10 27.30 -35.72
C SER A 21 -17.87 28.16 -34.71
N ALA A 22 -18.45 29.23 -35.24
CA ALA A 22 -19.47 30.04 -34.60
C ALA A 22 -20.80 29.27 -34.54
N ALA A 23 -21.46 29.30 -33.39
CA ALA A 23 -22.88 29.01 -33.25
C ALA A 23 -23.60 30.26 -32.74
N SER A 24 -24.70 30.55 -33.43
CA SER A 24 -25.67 31.62 -33.33
C SER A 24 -26.07 32.03 -31.90
N GLY A 25 -26.21 33.34 -31.71
CA GLY A 25 -26.74 33.93 -30.48
C GLY A 25 -28.27 33.95 -30.40
N THR A 26 -28.75 34.19 -29.17
CA THR A 26 -29.92 35.02 -28.91
C THR A 26 -29.68 35.78 -27.61
N THR A 27 -30.13 37.02 -27.63
CA THR A 27 -29.71 38.21 -26.87
C THR A 27 -30.26 38.26 -25.44
N TYR A 28 -29.52 38.84 -24.48
CA TYR A 28 -30.10 39.77 -23.49
C TYR A 28 -29.05 40.78 -23.00
N LYS A 29 -29.28 42.05 -23.32
CA LYS A 29 -28.46 43.22 -22.91
C LYS A 29 -28.67 43.53 -21.43
N LYS A 30 -27.59 43.80 -20.69
CA LYS A 30 -27.64 44.68 -19.51
C LYS A 30 -26.53 45.72 -19.59
N SER A 31 -26.98 46.96 -19.75
CA SER A 31 -26.22 48.21 -19.78
C SER A 31 -25.68 48.56 -18.39
N ILE A 32 -24.41 48.95 -18.35
CA ILE A 32 -23.77 49.60 -17.19
C ILE A 32 -24.25 51.05 -17.13
N VAL A 33 -24.79 51.46 -15.98
CA VAL A 33 -25.04 52.86 -15.63
C VAL A 33 -24.36 53.13 -14.28
N ARG A 34 -23.39 54.05 -14.27
CA ARG A 34 -22.85 54.71 -13.08
C ARG A 34 -23.71 55.92 -12.74
N PHE A 35 -23.99 56.18 -11.48
CA PHE A 35 -24.31 57.51 -10.92
C PHE A 35 -24.14 57.51 -9.38
N PRO A 36 -24.09 58.67 -8.69
CA PRO A 36 -22.98 59.02 -7.80
C PRO A 36 -23.35 59.04 -6.30
N ARG A 37 -22.32 59.22 -5.47
CA ARG A 37 -22.39 59.47 -4.02
C ARG A 37 -23.10 60.79 -3.71
N THR A 38 -24.05 60.73 -2.79
CA THR A 38 -24.17 61.55 -1.57
C THR A 38 -25.45 61.15 -0.85
N PHE A 39 -25.43 60.94 0.47
CA PHE A 39 -26.52 61.35 1.34
C PHE A 39 -26.04 61.46 2.79
N THR A 40 -26.66 62.44 3.44
CA THR A 40 -26.28 63.21 4.61
C THR A 40 -26.67 62.58 5.94
N THR A 41 -25.97 63.04 6.98
CA THR A 41 -26.18 62.88 8.42
C THR A 41 -27.62 63.13 8.88
N SER A 42 -28.10 62.30 9.81
CA SER A 42 -29.09 62.70 10.82
C SER A 42 -28.57 62.34 12.21
N SER A 43 -28.89 63.20 13.17
CA SER A 43 -28.36 63.24 14.53
C SER A 43 -29.52 63.15 15.52
N ARG A 44 -29.17 62.84 16.79
CA ARG A 44 -29.94 62.99 18.05
C ARG A 44 -30.80 61.77 18.48
N LEU A 45 -30.86 61.34 19.75
CA LEU A 45 -30.45 61.93 21.05
C LEU A 45 -30.59 60.92 22.23
N PHE A 46 -29.87 61.19 23.34
CA PHE A 46 -29.98 60.72 24.75
C PHE A 46 -29.49 59.30 25.11
N THR A 47 -28.73 59.05 26.20
CA THR A 47 -28.65 59.69 27.55
C THR A 47 -27.26 59.59 28.19
N ASP A 48 -26.94 60.57 29.04
CA ASP A 48 -25.82 60.64 30.00
C ASP A 48 -25.83 59.51 31.04
N GLN A 49 -24.67 58.88 31.27
CA GLN A 49 -24.34 58.22 32.54
C GLN A 49 -22.87 58.49 32.92
N ALA A 50 -22.72 59.26 34.00
CA ALA A 50 -21.63 59.36 34.97
C ALA A 50 -20.22 58.86 34.59
N THR A 51 -19.28 59.81 34.56
CA THR A 51 -17.83 59.58 34.58
C THR A 51 -17.37 58.89 35.87
N ALA A 52 -16.92 57.64 35.77
CA ALA A 52 -16.06 56.99 36.76
C ALA A 52 -14.60 57.08 36.28
N SER A 53 -13.71 57.62 37.11
CA SER A 53 -12.28 57.75 36.85
C SER A 53 -11.57 56.39 36.94
N ILE A 54 -10.88 56.01 35.86
CA ILE A 54 -10.06 54.79 35.81
C ILE A 54 -8.67 55.09 36.44
N PRO A 55 -8.17 54.27 37.38
CA PRO A 55 -6.82 54.46 37.93
C PRO A 55 -5.73 54.08 36.92
N PRO A 56 -4.53 54.70 36.96
CA PRO A 56 -3.49 54.44 35.97
C PRO A 56 -2.91 53.02 36.12
N ILE A 57 -2.82 52.30 35.01
CA ILE A 57 -2.22 50.98 34.92
C ILE A 57 -0.69 51.13 35.10
N ALA A 58 -0.12 50.52 36.14
CA ALA A 58 1.31 50.50 36.38
C ALA A 58 2.06 49.79 35.23
N GLN A 59 2.90 50.52 34.50
CA GLN A 59 3.77 49.95 33.47
C GLN A 59 4.84 49.07 34.13
N LYS A 60 4.73 47.75 33.98
CA LYS A 60 5.79 46.81 34.42
C LYS A 60 7.02 46.95 33.51
N SER A 61 8.19 47.09 34.14
CA SER A 61 9.50 47.33 33.52
C SER A 61 9.83 46.37 32.36
N ILE A 62 10.19 46.94 31.22
CA ILE A 62 10.65 46.26 29.99
C ILE A 62 11.81 45.29 30.28
N LEU A 63 12.66 45.60 31.26
CA LEU A 63 13.82 44.79 31.65
C LEU A 63 13.42 43.41 32.21
N ARG A 64 12.29 43.32 32.95
CA ARG A 64 11.76 42.04 33.46
C ARG A 64 11.15 41.19 32.35
N ARG A 65 10.58 41.83 31.33
CA ARG A 65 10.02 41.15 30.15
C ARG A 65 11.13 40.55 29.28
N THR A 66 12.22 41.28 29.07
CA THR A 66 13.35 40.78 28.28
C THR A 66 14.07 39.64 29.01
N LEU A 67 14.39 39.78 30.30
CA LEU A 67 15.04 38.69 31.05
C LEU A 67 14.18 37.41 31.14
N GLY A 68 12.86 37.54 31.32
CA GLY A 68 11.93 36.40 31.33
C GLY A 68 11.84 35.70 29.97
N PHE A 69 11.85 36.46 28.87
CA PHE A 69 11.79 35.90 27.53
C PHE A 69 13.08 35.15 27.15
N PHE A 70 14.26 35.70 27.52
CA PHE A 70 15.54 35.05 27.26
C PHE A 70 15.76 33.78 28.10
N SER A 71 15.29 33.76 29.35
CA SER A 71 15.40 32.57 30.21
C SER A 71 14.46 31.45 29.77
N ILE A 72 13.23 31.77 29.36
CA ILE A 72 12.30 30.81 28.77
C ILE A 72 12.82 30.29 27.43
N ALA A 73 13.30 31.17 26.55
CA ALA A 73 13.88 30.77 25.27
C ALA A 73 15.10 29.84 25.46
N PHE A 74 16.01 30.17 26.37
CA PHE A 74 17.18 29.34 26.67
C PHE A 74 16.79 27.97 27.23
N PHE A 75 15.77 27.90 28.10
CA PHE A 75 15.27 26.64 28.65
C PHE A 75 14.62 25.75 27.58
N PHE A 76 13.79 26.31 26.69
CA PHE A 76 13.18 25.54 25.60
C PHE A 76 14.18 25.15 24.50
N THR A 77 15.20 25.98 24.25
CA THR A 77 16.25 25.64 23.27
C THR A 77 17.16 24.54 23.80
N THR A 78 17.53 24.57 25.08
CA THR A 78 18.36 23.51 25.70
C THR A 78 17.59 22.21 25.90
N LEU A 79 16.31 22.25 26.30
CA LEU A 79 15.45 21.07 26.40
C LEU A 79 15.16 20.48 25.01
N GLY A 80 14.89 21.33 24.01
CA GLY A 80 14.70 20.91 22.62
C GLY A 80 15.93 20.21 22.05
N VAL A 81 17.13 20.75 22.27
CA VAL A 81 18.39 20.12 21.85
C VAL A 81 18.67 18.82 22.63
N ALA A 82 18.41 18.77 23.94
CA ALA A 82 18.60 17.57 24.75
C ALA A 82 17.65 16.42 24.38
N VAL A 83 16.42 16.72 23.95
CA VAL A 83 15.45 15.73 23.45
C VAL A 83 15.78 15.29 22.01
N TYR A 84 16.41 16.16 21.21
CA TYR A 84 16.79 15.86 19.83
C TYR A 84 18.11 15.07 19.72
N ILE A 85 19.04 15.19 20.68
CA ILE A 85 20.32 14.47 20.65
C ILE A 85 20.13 12.93 20.64
N PRO A 86 19.28 12.31 21.48
CA PRO A 86 19.04 10.87 21.44
C PRO A 86 18.45 10.39 20.10
N SER A 87 17.52 11.13 19.50
CA SER A 87 16.91 10.77 18.21
C SER A 87 17.88 10.95 17.04
N MET A 88 18.76 11.96 17.10
CA MET A 88 19.86 12.11 16.16
C MET A 88 20.92 11.03 16.32
N VAL A 89 21.22 10.59 17.55
CA VAL A 89 22.15 9.47 17.81
C VAL A 89 21.54 8.13 17.38
N ALA A 90 20.23 7.91 17.59
CA ALA A 90 19.52 6.73 17.11
C ALA A 90 19.43 6.69 15.58
N SER A 91 19.08 7.82 14.95
CA SER A 91 19.10 7.96 13.50
C SER A 91 20.51 7.77 12.93
N ALA A 92 21.54 8.32 13.58
CA ALA A 92 22.93 8.11 13.20
C ALA A 92 23.37 6.64 13.39
N LYS A 93 22.87 5.94 14.41
CA LYS A 93 23.12 4.50 14.62
C LYS A 93 22.45 3.61 13.58
N GLU A 94 21.23 3.93 13.16
CA GLU A 94 20.52 3.20 12.08
C GLU A 94 21.13 3.51 10.70
N ILE A 95 21.55 4.75 10.46
CA ILE A 95 22.36 5.12 9.28
C ILE A 95 23.69 4.38 9.26
N ALA A 96 24.28 4.10 10.42
CA ALA A 96 25.54 3.38 10.54
C ALA A 96 25.43 1.86 10.32
N LYS A 97 24.23 1.26 10.41
CA LYS A 97 24.06 -0.20 10.29
C LYS A 97 24.27 -0.76 8.88
N GLY A 98 24.08 0.05 7.84
CA GLY A 98 24.22 -0.40 6.45
C GLY A 98 23.12 -1.40 6.03
N PRO A 99 23.15 -1.93 4.79
CA PRO A 99 22.23 -2.97 4.37
C PRO A 99 22.49 -4.28 5.15
N PRO A 100 21.48 -5.15 5.32
CA PRO A 100 21.64 -6.43 6.00
C PRO A 100 22.79 -7.27 5.44
N THR A 101 23.51 -7.99 6.31
CA THR A 101 24.56 -8.93 5.91
C THR A 101 23.99 -10.12 5.14
N ASP A 102 24.86 -10.88 4.47
CA ASP A 102 24.44 -12.12 3.80
C ASP A 102 23.75 -13.07 4.79
N GLU A 103 24.31 -13.27 5.99
CA GLU A 103 23.72 -14.15 7.01
C GLU A 103 22.38 -13.63 7.53
N GLU A 104 22.26 -12.32 7.77
CA GLU A 104 21.00 -11.70 8.22
C GLU A 104 19.89 -11.93 7.19
N THR A 105 20.20 -11.84 5.89
CA THR A 105 19.19 -12.01 4.83
C THR A 105 18.52 -13.39 4.81
N LEU A 106 19.15 -14.41 5.39
CA LEU A 106 18.65 -15.79 5.40
C LEU A 106 17.50 -16.02 6.39
N THR A 107 17.38 -15.16 7.41
CA THR A 107 16.35 -15.26 8.47
C THR A 107 15.27 -14.18 8.37
N MET A 108 15.44 -13.21 7.47
CA MET A 108 14.50 -12.08 7.32
C MET A 108 13.19 -12.43 6.60
N TYR A 109 13.14 -13.53 5.84
CA TYR A 109 11.94 -13.93 5.12
C TYR A 109 11.14 -14.95 5.92
N VAL A 110 9.85 -14.70 6.09
CA VAL A 110 8.89 -15.58 6.75
C VAL A 110 7.82 -15.92 5.71
N PRO A 111 7.68 -17.20 5.31
CA PRO A 111 6.61 -17.63 4.41
C PRO A 111 5.23 -17.25 4.94
N ALA A 112 4.38 -16.70 4.08
CA ALA A 112 3.05 -16.23 4.47
C ALA A 112 2.01 -17.35 4.56
N ASP A 113 2.20 -18.44 3.82
CA ASP A 113 1.30 -19.58 3.74
C ASP A 113 2.04 -20.92 3.58
N ASP A 114 1.28 -22.02 3.54
CA ASP A 114 1.82 -23.38 3.43
C ASP A 114 2.53 -23.61 2.09
N VAL A 115 2.07 -22.98 1.00
CA VAL A 115 2.67 -23.12 -0.34
C VAL A 115 4.04 -22.45 -0.38
N GLU A 116 4.14 -21.21 0.11
CA GLU A 116 5.42 -20.53 0.26
C GLU A 116 6.37 -21.31 1.16
N ARG A 117 5.87 -21.90 2.25
CA ARG A 117 6.68 -22.72 3.17
C ARG A 117 7.22 -23.98 2.48
N GLU A 118 6.40 -24.68 1.70
CA GLU A 118 6.82 -25.86 0.94
C GLU A 118 7.87 -25.52 -0.13
N ILE A 119 7.68 -24.43 -0.88
CA ILE A 119 8.65 -23.94 -1.87
C ILE A 119 9.98 -23.58 -1.20
N GLU A 120 9.89 -22.85 -0.09
CA GLU A 120 11.03 -22.42 0.72
C GLU A 120 11.83 -23.61 1.26
N GLU A 121 11.15 -24.58 1.88
CA GLU A 121 11.76 -25.80 2.41
C GLU A 121 12.35 -26.67 1.30
N HIS A 122 11.67 -26.77 0.16
CA HIS A 122 12.17 -27.51 -1.00
C HIS A 122 13.51 -26.94 -1.47
N ILE A 123 13.61 -25.63 -1.70
CA ILE A 123 14.87 -25.00 -2.13
C ILE A 123 15.93 -25.13 -1.03
N ARG A 124 15.56 -24.86 0.22
CA ARG A 124 16.49 -24.89 1.35
C ARG A 124 17.12 -26.27 1.52
N ASN A 125 16.34 -27.33 1.43
CA ASN A 125 16.79 -28.69 1.68
C ASN A 125 17.27 -29.44 0.42
N HIS A 126 17.18 -28.82 -0.76
CA HIS A 126 17.60 -29.45 -2.01
C HIS A 126 19.09 -29.85 -1.97
N PRO A 127 19.49 -31.03 -2.50
CA PRO A 127 20.90 -31.47 -2.51
C PRO A 127 21.87 -30.43 -3.06
N VAL A 128 21.50 -29.74 -4.15
CA VAL A 128 22.29 -28.63 -4.73
C VAL A 128 22.52 -27.50 -3.72
N ALA A 129 21.49 -27.10 -2.95
CA ALA A 129 21.64 -26.05 -1.95
C ALA A 129 22.53 -26.50 -0.77
N VAL A 130 22.37 -27.76 -0.33
CA VAL A 130 23.23 -28.36 0.71
C VAL A 130 24.69 -28.42 0.26
N GLU A 131 24.93 -28.87 -0.98
CA GLU A 131 26.27 -28.91 -1.56
C GLU A 131 26.89 -27.51 -1.63
N LEU A 132 26.15 -26.51 -2.13
CA LEU A 132 26.65 -25.13 -2.23
C LEU A 132 26.97 -24.52 -0.86
N ARG A 133 26.22 -24.84 0.20
CA ARG A 133 26.55 -24.42 1.57
C ARG A 133 27.79 -25.09 2.13
N SER A 134 28.13 -26.29 1.67
CA SER A 134 29.34 -27.00 2.10
C SER A 134 30.63 -26.41 1.52
N ARG A 135 30.52 -25.56 0.49
CA ARG A 135 31.66 -24.95 -0.21
C ARG A 135 32.15 -23.69 0.51
N PRO A 136 33.36 -23.68 1.09
CA PRO A 136 33.85 -22.55 1.90
C PRO A 136 34.10 -21.26 1.09
N GLU A 137 34.24 -21.35 -0.23
CA GLU A 137 34.43 -20.22 -1.13
C GLU A 137 33.13 -19.47 -1.47
N MET A 138 31.97 -20.03 -1.14
CA MET A 138 30.64 -19.51 -1.46
C MET A 138 29.98 -18.85 -0.26
N SER A 139 29.41 -17.65 -0.46
CA SER A 139 28.54 -16.98 0.51
C SER A 139 27.07 -17.15 0.12
N GLU A 140 26.26 -17.75 1.00
CA GLU A 140 24.81 -17.87 0.83
C GLU A 140 24.09 -16.59 1.28
N SER A 141 23.13 -16.11 0.49
CA SER A 141 22.38 -14.89 0.77
C SER A 141 20.99 -14.91 0.11
N ARG A 142 20.15 -13.94 0.50
CA ARG A 142 18.95 -13.55 -0.25
C ARG A 142 19.06 -12.13 -0.76
N PRO A 143 19.50 -11.91 -2.01
CA PRO A 143 19.78 -10.58 -2.54
C PRO A 143 18.58 -9.62 -2.46
N HIS A 144 17.35 -10.13 -2.61
CA HIS A 144 16.13 -9.32 -2.55
C HIS A 144 15.78 -8.85 -1.13
N MET A 145 16.30 -9.50 -0.10
CA MET A 145 16.09 -9.09 1.29
C MET A 145 16.95 -7.90 1.70
N LYS A 146 17.98 -7.57 0.90
CA LYS A 146 18.78 -6.35 1.07
C LYS A 146 18.08 -5.09 0.57
N ILE A 147 16.96 -5.23 -0.15
CA ILE A 147 16.16 -4.10 -0.64
C ILE A 147 15.33 -3.55 0.52
N PRO A 148 15.46 -2.27 0.89
CA PRO A 148 14.66 -1.69 1.95
C PRO A 148 13.17 -1.72 1.60
N PHE A 149 12.32 -1.96 2.61
CA PHE A 149 10.88 -2.17 2.42
C PHE A 149 10.20 -1.09 1.56
N GLY A 150 10.49 0.20 1.82
CA GLY A 150 9.92 1.33 1.07
C GLY A 150 10.31 1.39 -0.41
N TYR A 151 11.32 0.62 -0.84
CA TYR A 151 11.78 0.56 -2.23
C TYR A 151 11.33 -0.69 -2.96
N LYS A 152 10.82 -1.71 -2.26
CA LYS A 152 10.41 -2.98 -2.90
C LYS A 152 9.37 -2.73 -3.99
N ALA A 153 8.37 -1.89 -3.74
CA ALA A 153 7.34 -1.54 -4.73
C ALA A 153 7.90 -0.89 -6.02
N HIS A 154 9.12 -0.36 -5.98
CA HIS A 154 9.81 0.26 -7.12
C HIS A 154 11.00 -0.59 -7.61
N ASN A 155 11.17 -1.80 -7.09
CA ASN A 155 12.16 -2.75 -7.54
C ASN A 155 11.48 -3.83 -8.39
N PHE A 156 11.96 -4.00 -9.62
CA PHE A 156 11.30 -4.89 -10.57
C PHE A 156 11.31 -6.36 -10.10
N THR A 157 12.44 -6.87 -9.64
CA THR A 157 12.61 -8.30 -9.37
C THR A 157 12.47 -8.68 -7.90
N GLY A 158 12.89 -7.81 -6.97
CA GLY A 158 12.66 -7.99 -5.53
C GLY A 158 11.36 -7.37 -5.01
N GLY A 159 10.42 -7.07 -5.92
CA GLY A 159 9.14 -6.43 -5.61
C GLY A 159 8.06 -6.71 -6.64
N THR A 160 8.06 -6.02 -7.79
CA THR A 160 6.98 -6.14 -8.80
C THR A 160 6.73 -7.58 -9.25
N LEU A 161 7.79 -8.38 -9.41
CA LEU A 161 7.71 -9.78 -9.82
C LEU A 161 7.65 -10.78 -8.65
N MET A 162 7.62 -10.30 -7.40
CA MET A 162 7.47 -11.13 -6.20
C MET A 162 6.00 -11.34 -5.84
N GLY A 163 5.73 -12.44 -5.15
CA GLY A 163 4.44 -12.73 -4.51
C GLY A 163 3.76 -13.99 -5.04
N PRO A 164 2.56 -14.31 -4.52
CA PRO A 164 1.81 -15.51 -4.88
C PRO A 164 1.60 -15.61 -6.40
N GLY A 165 1.75 -16.80 -6.95
CA GLY A 165 1.66 -17.04 -8.39
C GLY A 165 2.85 -16.53 -9.22
N ARG A 166 3.80 -15.78 -8.64
CA ARG A 166 4.99 -15.25 -9.33
C ARG A 166 6.28 -15.88 -8.77
N VAL A 167 7.28 -15.07 -8.43
CA VAL A 167 8.40 -15.50 -7.58
C VAL A 167 7.87 -15.49 -6.15
N ALA A 168 7.37 -16.64 -5.70
CA ALA A 168 6.66 -16.76 -4.42
C ALA A 168 7.59 -16.53 -3.22
N VAL A 169 8.78 -17.11 -3.25
CA VAL A 169 9.80 -16.96 -2.19
C VAL A 169 11.01 -16.22 -2.72
N PRO A 170 11.67 -15.33 -1.93
CA PRO A 170 12.86 -14.63 -2.39
C PRO A 170 13.97 -15.64 -2.74
N PRO A 171 14.61 -15.53 -3.92
CA PRO A 171 15.63 -16.47 -4.36
C PRO A 171 16.80 -16.61 -3.39
N PHE A 172 17.32 -17.82 -3.30
CA PHE A 172 18.61 -18.08 -2.67
C PHE A 172 19.72 -17.84 -3.70
N ALA A 173 20.83 -17.27 -3.24
CA ALA A 173 22.02 -17.05 -4.07
C ALA A 173 23.30 -17.39 -3.30
N TRP A 174 24.19 -18.10 -3.98
CA TRP A 174 25.55 -18.40 -3.54
C TRP A 174 26.52 -17.66 -4.45
N ASN A 175 27.39 -16.84 -3.88
CA ASN A 175 28.38 -16.06 -4.63
C ASN A 175 29.79 -16.47 -4.21
N GLU A 176 30.65 -16.78 -5.18
CA GLU A 176 32.07 -17.03 -4.92
C GLU A 176 32.78 -15.69 -4.63
N ALA A 177 33.68 -15.71 -3.64
CA ALA A 177 34.46 -14.55 -3.27
C ALA A 177 35.16 -13.90 -4.49
N GLY A 178 35.11 -12.57 -4.57
CA GLY A 178 35.68 -11.82 -5.70
C GLY A 178 34.81 -11.79 -6.96
N GLY A 179 33.62 -12.40 -6.96
CA GLY A 179 32.66 -12.30 -8.08
C GLY A 179 33.03 -13.17 -9.27
N LYS A 180 33.63 -14.33 -9.00
CA LYS A 180 34.08 -15.28 -10.03
C LYS A 180 32.92 -16.14 -10.55
N SER A 181 32.06 -16.61 -9.66
CA SER A 181 30.87 -17.37 -10.04
C SER A 181 29.70 -17.10 -9.09
N MET A 182 28.49 -17.39 -9.57
CA MET A 182 27.26 -17.30 -8.79
C MET A 182 26.32 -18.45 -9.16
N VAL A 183 25.62 -18.98 -8.17
CA VAL A 183 24.49 -19.89 -8.36
C VAL A 183 23.26 -19.31 -7.67
N SER A 184 22.09 -19.35 -8.29
CA SER A 184 20.83 -18.96 -7.65
C SER A 184 19.74 -19.99 -7.92
N ILE A 185 18.93 -20.27 -6.91
CA ILE A 185 17.78 -21.18 -7.02
C ILE A 185 16.50 -20.36 -6.82
N SER A 186 15.53 -20.56 -7.69
CA SER A 186 14.25 -19.84 -7.70
C SER A 186 13.09 -20.76 -8.08
N TYR A 187 11.90 -20.44 -7.58
CA TYR A 187 10.63 -21.01 -8.06
C TYR A 187 9.92 -20.02 -8.98
N LEU A 188 9.28 -20.52 -10.04
CA LEU A 188 8.59 -19.72 -11.05
C LEU A 188 7.11 -20.08 -11.12
N GLY A 189 6.24 -19.22 -10.61
CA GLY A 189 4.80 -19.41 -10.64
C GLY A 189 4.10 -19.09 -11.98
N GLU A 190 2.82 -19.43 -12.05
CA GLU A 190 1.99 -19.35 -13.27
C GLU A 190 1.72 -17.93 -13.78
N ASP A 191 1.70 -16.90 -12.92
CA ASP A 191 1.47 -15.51 -13.31
C ASP A 191 2.65 -14.92 -14.12
N LEU A 192 3.77 -15.66 -14.21
CA LEU A 192 4.92 -15.31 -15.04
C LEU A 192 4.81 -15.90 -16.47
N CYS A 193 3.71 -16.57 -16.80
CA CYS A 193 3.51 -17.20 -18.09
C CYS A 193 3.29 -16.22 -19.24
N GLY A 194 3.83 -16.55 -20.41
CA GLY A 194 3.49 -15.90 -21.68
C GLY A 194 2.46 -16.68 -22.48
N HIS A 195 2.52 -18.01 -22.37
CA HIS A 195 1.57 -18.97 -22.87
C HIS A 195 1.12 -19.84 -21.68
N PRO A 196 -0.13 -20.30 -21.61
CA PRO A 196 -0.59 -21.13 -20.50
C PRO A 196 0.38 -22.27 -20.16
N GLY A 197 0.86 -22.31 -18.92
CA GLY A 197 1.80 -23.31 -18.42
C GLY A 197 3.27 -23.13 -18.83
N ILE A 198 3.63 -22.09 -19.58
CA ILE A 198 5.01 -21.81 -20.01
C ILE A 198 5.43 -20.40 -19.57
N ILE A 199 6.49 -20.34 -18.76
CA ILE A 199 7.10 -19.09 -18.30
C ILE A 199 7.49 -18.23 -19.50
N HIS A 200 7.10 -16.95 -19.45
CA HIS A 200 7.42 -15.98 -20.48
C HIS A 200 8.94 -15.82 -20.59
N GLY A 201 9.50 -15.88 -21.81
CA GLY A 201 10.95 -15.78 -22.02
C GLY A 201 11.57 -14.50 -21.41
N GLY A 202 10.82 -13.39 -21.41
CA GLY A 202 11.21 -12.15 -20.74
C GLY A 202 11.49 -12.28 -19.23
N MET A 203 10.86 -13.23 -18.53
CA MET A 203 11.18 -13.53 -17.14
C MET A 203 12.58 -14.16 -17.04
N LEU A 204 12.86 -15.18 -17.86
CA LEU A 204 14.17 -15.83 -17.90
C LEU A 204 15.28 -14.85 -18.32
N ALA A 205 14.98 -13.95 -19.26
CA ALA A 205 15.90 -12.89 -19.65
C ALA A 205 16.20 -11.91 -18.50
N THR A 206 15.18 -11.56 -17.72
CA THR A 206 15.30 -10.68 -16.55
C THR A 206 16.15 -11.34 -15.46
N MET A 207 15.94 -12.64 -15.21
CA MET A 207 16.76 -13.43 -14.28
C MET A 207 18.21 -13.48 -14.72
N LEU A 208 18.48 -13.71 -16.01
CA LEU A 208 19.83 -13.70 -16.56
C LEU A 208 20.49 -12.33 -16.44
N ASP A 209 19.78 -11.25 -16.81
CA ASP A 209 20.33 -9.89 -16.69
C ASP A 209 20.78 -9.61 -15.25
N GLU A 210 19.87 -9.84 -14.29
CA GLU A 210 20.14 -9.61 -12.87
C GLU A 210 21.21 -10.56 -12.31
N GLY A 211 21.11 -11.86 -12.56
CA GLY A 211 22.01 -12.87 -12.03
C GLY A 211 23.44 -12.71 -12.56
N LEU A 212 23.59 -12.48 -13.86
CA LEU A 212 24.91 -12.23 -14.45
C LEU A 212 25.52 -10.91 -13.93
N ALA A 213 24.70 -9.87 -13.70
CA ALA A 213 25.16 -8.63 -13.08
C ALA A 213 25.70 -8.88 -11.67
N ARG A 214 24.89 -9.55 -10.82
CA ARG A 214 25.25 -9.86 -9.43
C ARG A 214 26.54 -10.67 -9.33
N CYS A 215 26.71 -11.67 -10.21
CA CYS A 215 27.92 -12.48 -10.29
C CYS A 215 29.19 -11.62 -10.38
N CYS A 216 29.21 -10.61 -11.26
CA CYS A 216 30.41 -9.83 -11.50
C CYS A 216 30.57 -8.58 -10.64
N PHE A 217 29.58 -8.21 -9.80
CA PHE A 217 29.67 -7.00 -8.98
C PHE A 217 30.92 -7.00 -8.11
N ALA A 218 31.21 -8.08 -7.39
CA ALA A 218 32.40 -8.12 -6.52
C ALA A 218 33.74 -8.00 -7.30
N ALA A 219 33.75 -8.24 -8.61
CA ALA A 219 34.91 -8.11 -9.48
C ALA A 219 35.10 -6.68 -10.04
N LEU A 220 34.09 -5.81 -9.94
CA LEU A 220 34.13 -4.44 -10.41
C LEU A 220 34.64 -3.48 -9.32
N PRO A 221 35.41 -2.42 -9.67
CA PRO A 221 36.06 -1.52 -8.72
C PRO A 221 35.16 -0.95 -7.60
N ASN A 222 33.94 -0.55 -7.94
CA ASN A 222 32.95 0.03 -7.02
C ASN A 222 31.76 -0.89 -6.75
N LYS A 223 31.86 -2.16 -7.14
CA LYS A 223 30.85 -3.20 -6.94
C LYS A 223 29.47 -2.89 -7.55
N ILE A 224 29.47 -2.23 -8.69
CA ILE A 224 28.26 -1.89 -9.45
C ILE A 224 28.54 -2.06 -10.95
N GLY A 225 27.59 -2.63 -11.67
CA GLY A 225 27.66 -2.78 -13.13
C GLY A 225 26.29 -2.50 -13.75
N MET A 226 26.30 -1.91 -14.94
CA MET A 226 25.13 -1.77 -15.79
C MET A 226 25.30 -2.61 -17.04
N THR A 227 24.21 -3.23 -17.50
CA THR A 227 24.21 -4.07 -18.71
C THR A 227 24.48 -3.22 -19.93
N ALA A 228 25.62 -3.44 -20.59
CA ALA A 228 25.94 -2.80 -21.86
C ALA A 228 25.52 -3.66 -23.05
N ASN A 229 25.59 -4.98 -22.89
CA ASN A 229 25.10 -5.94 -23.86
C ASN A 229 24.67 -7.22 -23.14
N LEU A 230 23.58 -7.83 -23.62
CA LEU A 230 23.09 -9.13 -23.18
C LEU A 230 22.61 -9.88 -24.43
N ASN A 231 23.21 -11.04 -24.67
CA ASN A 231 22.82 -11.95 -25.74
C ASN A 231 22.24 -13.23 -25.13
N ILE A 232 21.07 -13.65 -25.58
CA ILE A 232 20.28 -14.72 -24.96
C ILE A 232 19.87 -15.74 -26.03
N ASN A 233 20.10 -17.02 -25.74
CA ASN A 233 19.66 -18.14 -26.56
C ASN A 233 18.71 -19.03 -25.76
N TYR A 234 17.43 -19.03 -26.11
CA TYR A 234 16.44 -19.93 -25.53
C TYR A 234 16.61 -21.34 -26.12
N ARG A 235 16.66 -22.34 -25.24
CA ARG A 235 16.97 -23.74 -25.59
C ARG A 235 15.75 -24.64 -25.44
N ALA A 236 14.96 -24.43 -24.39
CA ALA A 236 13.77 -25.21 -24.09
C ALA A 236 12.69 -24.35 -23.40
N PRO A 237 11.39 -24.71 -23.53
CA PRO A 237 10.33 -24.07 -22.76
C PRO A 237 10.51 -24.35 -21.27
N ALA A 238 10.26 -23.33 -20.43
CA ALA A 238 10.29 -23.45 -18.98
C ALA A 238 8.86 -23.65 -18.46
N PRO A 239 8.53 -24.81 -17.86
CA PRO A 239 7.21 -25.04 -17.30
C PRO A 239 6.92 -24.09 -16.14
N ALA A 240 5.67 -23.64 -16.01
CA ALA A 240 5.22 -22.98 -14.79
C ALA A 240 5.21 -23.93 -13.60
N GLY A 241 5.35 -23.39 -12.39
CA GLY A 241 5.50 -24.17 -11.16
C GLY A 241 6.84 -24.90 -11.04
N SER A 242 7.82 -24.55 -11.88
CA SER A 242 9.14 -25.20 -11.86
C SER A 242 10.12 -24.50 -10.93
N PHE A 243 11.04 -25.29 -10.38
CA PHE A 243 12.24 -24.80 -9.73
C PHE A 243 13.38 -24.75 -10.76
N VAL A 244 14.14 -23.66 -10.74
CA VAL A 244 15.24 -23.43 -11.69
C VAL A 244 16.51 -23.00 -10.99
N VAL A 245 17.64 -23.29 -11.63
CA VAL A 245 18.98 -22.90 -11.20
C VAL A 245 19.59 -21.97 -12.23
N LEU A 246 19.94 -20.75 -11.83
CA LEU A 246 20.80 -19.87 -12.60
C LEU A 246 22.25 -20.12 -12.19
N ARG A 247 23.12 -20.36 -13.17
CA ARG A 247 24.58 -20.45 -12.97
C ARG A 247 25.28 -19.39 -13.80
N ALA A 248 26.22 -18.68 -13.19
CA ALA A 248 26.95 -17.59 -13.81
C ALA A 248 28.46 -17.68 -13.52
N GLU A 249 29.26 -17.24 -14.48
CA GLU A 249 30.71 -17.18 -14.39
C GLU A 249 31.22 -15.87 -15.01
N THR A 250 31.98 -15.10 -14.24
CA THR A 250 32.71 -13.93 -14.74
C THR A 250 33.96 -14.42 -15.47
N THR A 251 33.96 -14.33 -16.80
CA THR A 251 35.02 -14.90 -17.65
C THR A 251 36.20 -13.95 -17.83
N LYS A 252 35.96 -12.64 -17.73
CA LYS A 252 36.98 -11.62 -17.97
C LYS A 252 36.62 -10.32 -17.27
N VAL A 253 37.62 -9.63 -16.73
CA VAL A 253 37.48 -8.29 -16.15
C VAL A 253 38.61 -7.39 -16.66
N GLU A 254 38.26 -6.22 -17.20
CA GLU A 254 39.22 -5.20 -17.65
C GLU A 254 38.77 -3.82 -17.18
N GLY A 255 39.40 -3.32 -16.12
CA GLY A 255 39.09 -2.02 -15.54
C GLY A 255 37.63 -1.94 -15.08
N ARG A 256 36.81 -1.19 -15.82
CA ARG A 256 35.36 -1.00 -15.53
C ARG A 256 34.45 -1.99 -16.26
N LYS A 257 34.99 -2.98 -16.97
CA LYS A 257 34.22 -3.91 -17.80
C LYS A 257 34.33 -5.32 -17.25
N ALA A 258 33.21 -6.03 -17.17
CA ALA A 258 33.17 -7.45 -16.84
C ALA A 258 32.36 -8.20 -17.90
N TRP A 259 32.91 -9.30 -18.40
CA TRP A 259 32.23 -10.23 -19.28
C TRP A 259 31.79 -11.43 -18.46
N VAL A 260 30.54 -11.83 -18.64
CA VAL A 260 29.91 -12.88 -17.85
C VAL A 260 29.17 -13.80 -18.81
N LYS A 261 29.22 -15.10 -18.54
CA LYS A 261 28.36 -16.09 -19.21
C LYS A 261 27.56 -16.81 -18.14
N GLY A 262 26.43 -17.37 -18.54
CA GLY A 262 25.65 -18.23 -17.65
C GLY A 262 24.43 -18.79 -18.34
N HIS A 263 23.68 -19.57 -17.59
CA HIS A 263 22.49 -20.25 -18.08
C HIS A 263 21.50 -20.48 -16.95
N ILE A 264 20.25 -20.75 -17.32
CA ILE A 264 19.21 -21.23 -16.42
C ILE A 264 18.86 -22.65 -16.83
N GLU A 265 18.86 -23.56 -15.87
CA GLU A 265 18.49 -24.97 -16.02
C GLU A 265 17.38 -25.36 -15.03
N THR A 266 16.69 -26.47 -15.28
CA THR A 266 15.74 -27.04 -14.32
C THR A 266 16.47 -27.52 -13.07
N LEU A 267 15.90 -27.27 -11.90
CA LEU A 267 16.33 -27.93 -10.66
C LEU A 267 15.71 -29.34 -10.64
N VAL A 268 16.55 -30.36 -10.57
CA VAL A 268 16.16 -31.77 -10.68
C VAL A 268 16.70 -32.58 -9.51
N GLY A 269 16.07 -33.73 -9.25
CA GLY A 269 16.45 -34.63 -8.17
C GLY A 269 17.80 -35.32 -8.40
N GLU A 270 18.26 -36.07 -7.40
CA GLU A 270 19.51 -36.82 -7.49
C GLU A 270 19.43 -37.90 -8.58
N GLY A 271 20.40 -37.91 -9.50
CA GLY A 271 20.45 -38.84 -10.64
C GLY A 271 19.70 -38.38 -11.89
N GLU A 272 18.96 -37.26 -11.84
CA GLU A 272 18.31 -36.67 -13.01
C GLU A 272 19.25 -35.67 -13.73
N THR A 273 19.05 -35.50 -15.04
CA THR A 273 19.84 -34.56 -15.84
C THR A 273 19.11 -33.22 -15.98
N PRO A 274 19.68 -32.09 -15.51
CA PRO A 274 19.10 -30.77 -15.71
C PRO A 274 18.93 -30.45 -17.20
N VAL A 275 17.81 -29.83 -17.55
CA VAL A 275 17.58 -29.30 -18.90
C VAL A 275 17.94 -27.82 -18.91
N ILE A 276 18.88 -27.43 -19.77
CA ILE A 276 19.19 -26.01 -20.00
C ILE A 276 17.99 -25.37 -20.72
N LEU A 277 17.39 -24.38 -20.07
CA LEU A 277 16.23 -23.64 -20.56
C LEU A 277 16.68 -22.43 -21.41
N VAL A 278 17.71 -21.73 -20.95
CA VAL A 278 18.24 -20.54 -21.61
C VAL A 278 19.72 -20.33 -21.27
N GLU A 279 20.49 -19.82 -22.23
CA GLU A 279 21.90 -19.45 -22.04
C GLU A 279 22.12 -17.99 -22.42
N ALA A 280 23.08 -17.33 -21.78
CA ALA A 280 23.45 -15.96 -22.10
C ALA A 280 24.93 -15.64 -21.92
N THR A 281 25.33 -14.63 -22.68
CA THR A 281 26.60 -13.92 -22.51
C THR A 281 26.31 -12.42 -22.38
N ALA A 282 26.98 -11.76 -21.46
CA ALA A 282 26.74 -10.37 -21.16
C ALA A 282 28.05 -9.58 -20.96
N LEU A 283 27.98 -8.28 -21.22
CA LEU A 283 28.98 -7.29 -20.86
C LEU A 283 28.36 -6.30 -19.89
N PHE A 284 28.92 -6.22 -18.69
CA PHE A 284 28.59 -5.22 -17.68
C PHE A 284 29.67 -4.16 -17.62
N ILE A 285 29.24 -2.90 -17.48
CA ILE A 285 30.14 -1.76 -17.38
C ILE A 285 29.80 -0.94 -16.14
N GLU A 286 30.79 -0.73 -15.28
CA GLU A 286 30.67 0.19 -14.16
C GLU A 286 30.52 1.64 -14.67
N PRO A 287 29.51 2.42 -14.24
CA PRO A 287 29.36 3.82 -14.61
C PRO A 287 30.61 4.66 -14.24
N LYS A 288 31.00 5.63 -15.09
CA LYS A 288 32.19 6.48 -14.82
C LYS A 288 32.11 7.26 -13.50
N LEU A 289 30.90 7.55 -13.02
CA LEU A 289 30.67 8.27 -11.78
C LEU A 289 30.39 7.33 -10.59
N ALA A 290 30.60 6.01 -10.72
CA ALA A 290 30.24 5.03 -9.68
C ALA A 290 30.84 5.35 -8.30
N ALA A 291 32.10 5.81 -8.24
CA ALA A 291 32.74 6.24 -6.98
C ALA A 291 32.06 7.45 -6.31
N LYS A 292 31.29 8.24 -7.07
CA LYS A 292 30.51 9.41 -6.61
C LYS A 292 29.01 9.14 -6.55
N MET A 293 28.54 8.01 -7.09
CA MET A 293 27.17 7.58 -6.95
C MET A 293 27.01 7.09 -5.51
N ALA A 294 26.00 7.60 -4.81
CA ALA A 294 25.58 6.95 -3.57
C ALA A 294 25.33 5.47 -3.89
N ARG A 295 25.92 4.55 -3.11
CA ARG A 295 25.61 3.12 -3.20
C ARG A 295 24.08 3.02 -3.25
N VAL A 296 23.53 2.31 -4.23
CA VAL A 296 22.13 2.38 -4.72
C VAL A 296 21.06 2.19 -3.63
N TYR A 297 21.45 1.79 -2.41
CA TYR A 297 20.68 2.04 -1.20
C TYR A 297 21.37 3.08 -0.31
N PRO A 298 21.22 4.39 -0.57
CA PRO A 298 21.11 5.30 0.55
C PRO A 298 19.85 4.86 1.31
N THR A 299 19.96 4.67 2.63
CA THR A 299 18.85 4.46 3.58
C THR A 299 17.93 5.69 3.68
N HIS A 300 17.75 6.41 2.57
CA HIS A 300 17.13 7.72 2.52
C HIS A 300 16.19 7.77 1.31
N ASN A 301 14.92 7.43 1.59
CA ASN A 301 13.75 8.22 1.18
C ASN A 301 12.40 7.52 1.37
N ILE A 302 12.28 6.54 2.26
CA ILE A 302 11.11 6.42 3.12
C ILE A 302 11.58 5.96 4.50
N THR A 303 12.10 6.89 5.28
CA THR A 303 12.02 6.73 6.73
C THR A 303 10.55 6.93 7.07
N TRP A 304 9.92 5.99 7.79
CA TRP A 304 8.91 6.43 8.73
C TRP A 304 9.63 7.44 9.61
N HIS A 305 9.32 8.72 9.48
CA HIS A 305 9.66 9.64 10.54
C HIS A 305 9.03 9.05 11.80
N GLU A 306 9.75 9.01 12.92
CA GLU A 306 9.08 8.84 14.20
C GLU A 306 8.09 10.00 14.33
N GLY A 307 6.85 9.71 13.95
CA GLY A 307 5.74 10.59 14.18
C GLY A 307 5.38 10.53 15.65
N LEU A 308 4.52 11.46 16.05
CA LEU A 308 3.81 11.38 17.31
C LEU A 308 3.31 9.94 17.55
N SER A 309 3.69 9.33 18.68
CA SER A 309 3.24 7.99 19.03
C SER A 309 1.72 7.95 19.10
N ARG A 310 1.14 6.76 18.97
CA ARG A 310 -0.33 6.62 19.04
C ARG A 310 -0.87 7.06 20.40
N SER A 311 -0.16 6.78 21.49
CA SER A 311 -0.54 7.25 22.82
C SER A 311 -0.56 8.78 22.86
N GLU A 312 0.54 9.43 22.44
CA GLU A 312 0.60 10.89 22.41
C GLU A 312 -0.47 11.50 21.50
N ARG A 313 -0.79 10.87 20.37
CA ARG A 313 -1.88 11.30 19.48
C ARG A 313 -3.23 11.21 20.17
N ASN A 314 -3.52 10.07 20.80
CA ASN A 314 -4.77 9.86 21.52
C ASN A 314 -4.91 10.83 22.69
N ASP A 315 -3.82 11.10 23.42
CA ASP A 315 -3.80 12.03 24.56
C ASP A 315 -4.03 13.47 24.11
N LEU A 316 -3.34 13.91 23.04
CA LEU A 316 -3.51 15.26 22.48
C LEU A 316 -4.89 15.46 21.84
N ARG A 317 -5.46 14.40 21.23
CA ARG A 317 -6.81 14.41 20.65
C ARG A 317 -7.90 14.17 21.69
N LYS A 318 -7.54 13.71 22.89
CA LYS A 318 -8.44 13.25 23.96
C LYS A 318 -9.43 12.19 23.46
N GLN A 319 -8.98 11.33 22.55
CA GLN A 319 -9.81 10.36 21.86
C GLN A 319 -8.96 9.21 21.34
N LYS A 320 -9.49 7.98 21.42
CA LYS A 320 -8.93 6.81 20.73
C LYS A 320 -9.62 6.62 19.38
N GLY A 321 -8.85 6.25 18.36
CA GLY A 321 -9.40 5.81 17.09
C GLY A 321 -9.56 4.29 17.04
N PHE A 322 -10.58 3.84 16.33
CA PHE A 322 -10.93 2.44 16.12
C PHE A 322 -11.87 2.31 14.92
N THR A 323 -12.10 1.08 14.47
CA THR A 323 -12.98 0.81 13.33
C THR A 323 -14.23 0.08 13.77
N LEU A 324 -15.40 0.64 13.45
CA LEU A 324 -16.70 -0.03 13.44
C LEU A 324 -16.95 -0.58 12.03
N TRP A 325 -16.82 -1.89 11.87
CA TRP A 325 -16.95 -2.58 10.60
C TRP A 325 -18.35 -3.18 10.44
N PHE A 326 -19.25 -2.49 9.73
CA PHE A 326 -20.60 -3.02 9.50
C PHE A 326 -20.60 -4.01 8.34
N THR A 327 -21.13 -5.21 8.58
CA THR A 327 -21.37 -6.25 7.55
C THR A 327 -22.83 -6.69 7.56
N GLY A 328 -23.34 -7.15 6.42
CA GLY A 328 -24.73 -7.57 6.27
C GLY A 328 -25.23 -7.49 4.84
N LEU A 329 -26.40 -8.09 4.56
CA LEU A 329 -27.06 -8.07 3.25
C LEU A 329 -27.34 -6.64 2.73
N SER A 330 -27.51 -6.48 1.42
CA SER A 330 -28.05 -5.23 0.87
C SER A 330 -29.40 -4.91 1.54
N ALA A 331 -29.74 -3.63 1.71
CA ALA A 331 -30.95 -3.20 2.45
C ALA A 331 -31.06 -3.66 3.93
N SER A 332 -30.01 -4.26 4.52
CA SER A 332 -30.03 -4.65 5.95
C SER A 332 -30.09 -3.48 6.92
N GLY A 333 -29.75 -2.27 6.48
CA GLY A 333 -29.77 -1.04 7.30
C GLY A 333 -28.40 -0.53 7.74
N LYS A 334 -27.29 -1.14 7.27
CA LYS A 334 -25.90 -0.72 7.59
C LYS A 334 -25.68 0.78 7.48
N SER A 335 -25.96 1.39 6.33
CA SER A 335 -25.72 2.82 6.11
C SER A 335 -26.62 3.69 7.01
N THR A 336 -27.85 3.25 7.29
CA THR A 336 -28.78 3.95 8.20
C THR A 336 -28.24 3.97 9.62
N ILE A 337 -27.87 2.80 10.16
CA ILE A 337 -27.31 2.68 11.51
C ILE A 337 -25.96 3.41 11.59
N ALA A 338 -25.08 3.23 10.61
CA ALA A 338 -23.77 3.89 10.58
C ALA A 338 -23.91 5.43 10.54
N THR A 339 -24.89 5.97 9.82
CA THR A 339 -25.14 7.42 9.80
C THR A 339 -25.66 7.92 11.14
N ALA A 340 -26.59 7.19 11.77
CA ALA A 340 -27.10 7.55 13.09
C ALA A 340 -26.01 7.45 14.18
N ALA A 341 -25.18 6.39 14.13
CA ALA A 341 -24.04 6.22 15.03
C ALA A 341 -22.99 7.32 14.83
N GLU A 342 -22.65 7.67 13.59
CA GLU A 342 -21.75 8.78 13.26
C GLU A 342 -22.28 10.10 13.84
N GLN A 343 -23.56 10.43 13.64
CA GLN A 343 -24.18 11.62 14.21
C GLN A 343 -24.12 11.62 15.74
N HIS A 344 -24.41 10.48 16.38
CA HIS A 344 -24.37 10.36 17.84
C HIS A 344 -22.94 10.58 18.39
N LEU A 345 -21.93 9.95 17.79
CA LEU A 345 -20.53 10.12 18.17
C LEU A 345 -20.06 11.58 18.00
N LEU A 346 -20.46 12.24 16.91
CA LEU A 346 -20.16 13.66 16.69
C LEU A 346 -20.82 14.57 17.73
N HIS A 347 -22.06 14.28 18.16
CA HIS A 347 -22.72 15.01 19.25
C HIS A 347 -22.02 14.85 20.60
N LEU A 348 -21.29 13.75 20.82
CA LEU A 348 -20.42 13.55 21.98
C LEU A 348 -19.08 14.28 21.85
N GLY A 349 -18.85 15.01 20.76
CA GLY A 349 -17.60 15.71 20.48
C GLY A 349 -16.48 14.81 19.95
N LEU A 350 -16.79 13.56 19.60
CA LEU A 350 -15.81 12.61 19.07
C LEU A 350 -15.71 12.73 17.55
N ALA A 351 -14.49 12.72 17.03
CA ALA A 351 -14.24 12.64 15.60
C ALA A 351 -14.64 11.26 15.07
N ALA A 352 -15.62 11.22 14.19
CA ALA A 352 -16.10 10.03 13.51
C ALA A 352 -16.22 10.29 12.01
N TYR A 353 -15.96 9.28 11.19
CA TYR A 353 -16.10 9.39 9.74
C TYR A 353 -16.56 8.08 9.11
N ARG A 354 -17.61 8.18 8.30
CA ARG A 354 -18.22 7.05 7.60
C ARG A 354 -17.62 6.82 6.22
N LEU A 355 -17.18 5.60 5.96
CA LEU A 355 -16.73 5.09 4.68
C LEU A 355 -17.84 4.20 4.10
N ASP A 356 -18.36 4.56 2.93
CA ASP A 356 -19.47 3.86 2.31
C ASP A 356 -19.36 3.75 0.78
N GLY A 357 -20.38 3.14 0.17
CA GLY A 357 -20.45 3.03 -1.28
C GLY A 357 -20.55 4.38 -2.00
N ASP A 358 -21.03 5.44 -1.36
CA ASP A 358 -21.26 6.72 -2.02
C ASP A 358 -19.95 7.54 -2.09
N ASN A 359 -19.15 7.56 -1.01
CA ASN A 359 -17.90 8.32 -0.97
C ASN A 359 -16.66 7.53 -1.40
N VAL A 360 -16.65 6.19 -1.33
CA VAL A 360 -15.50 5.37 -1.76
C VAL A 360 -15.63 4.92 -3.21
N ARG A 361 -16.81 4.44 -3.63
CA ARG A 361 -16.97 3.73 -4.92
C ARG A 361 -16.76 4.61 -6.13
N PHE A 362 -17.15 5.89 -6.06
CA PHE A 362 -16.99 6.83 -7.17
C PHE A 362 -15.70 7.65 -7.10
N GLY A 363 -14.93 7.51 -6.00
CA GLY A 363 -13.65 8.19 -5.77
C GLY A 363 -12.48 7.23 -5.81
N LEU A 364 -12.10 6.73 -4.64
CA LEU A 364 -10.94 5.85 -4.44
C LEU A 364 -11.04 4.53 -5.21
N ASN A 365 -12.24 3.96 -5.30
CA ASN A 365 -12.49 2.64 -5.90
C ASN A 365 -13.25 2.71 -7.23
N LYS A 366 -13.14 3.83 -7.94
CA LYS A 366 -13.85 4.06 -9.23
C LYS A 366 -13.38 3.15 -10.37
N ASP A 367 -12.19 2.58 -10.24
CA ASP A 367 -11.60 1.62 -11.18
C ASP A 367 -12.15 0.19 -11.00
N LEU A 368 -12.88 -0.10 -9.91
CA LEU A 368 -13.31 -1.44 -9.54
C LEU A 368 -14.75 -1.74 -9.99
N GLY A 369 -14.91 -2.87 -10.69
CA GLY A 369 -16.19 -3.45 -11.08
C GLY A 369 -16.85 -4.27 -9.95
N PHE A 370 -17.80 -5.13 -10.30
CA PHE A 370 -18.55 -5.98 -9.36
C PHE A 370 -18.14 -7.46 -9.39
N SER A 371 -17.05 -7.79 -10.08
CA SER A 371 -16.46 -9.13 -10.06
C SER A 371 -15.99 -9.51 -8.65
N GLU A 372 -15.79 -10.79 -8.39
CA GLU A 372 -15.26 -11.25 -7.09
C GLU A 372 -13.90 -10.60 -6.79
N LYS A 373 -12.96 -10.63 -7.74
CA LYS A 373 -11.66 -9.98 -7.61
C LYS A 373 -11.77 -8.49 -7.27
N ASP A 374 -12.67 -7.76 -7.94
CA ASP A 374 -12.89 -6.34 -7.66
C ASP A 374 -13.52 -6.10 -6.29
N ARG A 375 -14.35 -7.03 -5.79
CA ARG A 375 -14.93 -6.96 -4.43
C ARG A 375 -13.86 -7.17 -3.37
N ASN A 376 -12.99 -8.15 -3.55
CA ASN A 376 -11.90 -8.46 -2.62
C ASN A 376 -10.94 -7.26 -2.55
N GLU A 377 -10.53 -6.71 -3.71
CA GLU A 377 -9.69 -5.51 -3.75
C GLU A 377 -10.40 -4.27 -3.17
N ASN A 378 -11.70 -4.13 -3.41
CA ASN A 378 -12.49 -3.05 -2.82
C ASN A 378 -12.45 -3.12 -1.29
N ILE A 379 -12.70 -4.31 -0.70
CA ILE A 379 -12.67 -4.51 0.75
C ILE A 379 -11.25 -4.32 1.30
N ARG A 380 -10.21 -4.82 0.62
CA ARG A 380 -8.81 -4.62 1.02
C ARG A 380 -8.45 -3.13 1.10
N ARG A 381 -8.79 -2.33 0.07
CA ARG A 381 -8.55 -0.87 0.06
C ARG A 381 -9.31 -0.17 1.19
N ILE A 382 -10.56 -0.55 1.44
CA ILE A 382 -11.36 0.01 2.54
C ILE A 382 -10.75 -0.34 3.90
N GLY A 383 -10.25 -1.56 4.08
CA GLY A 383 -9.55 -1.99 5.29
C GLY A 383 -8.34 -1.11 5.61
N GLU A 384 -7.50 -0.83 4.60
CA GLU A 384 -6.34 0.06 4.75
C GLU A 384 -6.75 1.50 5.07
N VAL A 385 -7.77 2.04 4.41
CA VAL A 385 -8.25 3.41 4.67
C VAL A 385 -8.87 3.52 6.06
N ALA A 386 -9.69 2.55 6.47
CA ALA A 386 -10.27 2.51 7.81
C ALA A 386 -9.16 2.48 8.88
N LYS A 387 -8.10 1.71 8.66
CA LYS A 387 -6.92 1.70 9.51
C LYS A 387 -6.25 3.07 9.62
N LEU A 388 -6.10 3.80 8.52
CA LEU A 388 -5.54 5.16 8.54
C LEU A 388 -6.40 6.14 9.36
N PHE A 389 -7.73 6.05 9.24
CA PHE A 389 -8.64 6.84 10.08
C PHE A 389 -8.52 6.45 11.57
N ALA A 390 -8.52 5.16 11.88
CA ALA A 390 -8.34 4.67 13.25
C ALA A 390 -6.98 5.12 13.84
N ASP A 391 -5.90 5.00 13.09
CA ASP A 391 -4.57 5.48 13.51
C ASP A 391 -4.54 6.99 13.75
N SER A 392 -5.32 7.77 13.00
CA SER A 392 -5.47 9.23 13.18
C SER A 392 -6.25 9.65 14.44
N SER A 393 -6.60 8.72 15.33
CA SER A 393 -7.50 8.92 16.47
C SER A 393 -8.92 9.31 16.04
N THR A 394 -9.38 8.83 14.88
CA THR A 394 -10.75 9.02 14.37
C THR A 394 -11.51 7.69 14.43
N ILE A 395 -12.80 7.72 14.74
CA ILE A 395 -13.65 6.52 14.70
C ILE A 395 -14.06 6.30 13.24
N ALA A 396 -13.56 5.23 12.61
CA ALA A 396 -13.92 4.88 11.25
C ALA A 396 -15.18 4.00 11.25
N LEU A 397 -16.21 4.36 10.48
CA LEU A 397 -17.43 3.56 10.33
C LEU A 397 -17.53 3.04 8.90
N THR A 398 -17.35 1.75 8.66
CA THR A 398 -17.43 1.19 7.30
C THR A 398 -18.80 0.55 7.06
N SER A 399 -19.49 0.86 5.97
CA SER A 399 -20.86 0.36 5.71
C SER A 399 -21.00 -0.41 4.40
N PHE A 400 -20.12 -1.39 4.19
CA PHE A 400 -20.07 -2.24 3.00
C PHE A 400 -20.74 -3.59 3.24
N ILE A 401 -21.14 -4.30 2.18
CA ILE A 401 -21.70 -5.65 2.33
C ILE A 401 -20.66 -6.59 2.95
N SER A 402 -19.40 -6.55 2.46
CA SER A 402 -18.28 -7.40 2.90
C SER A 402 -18.68 -8.87 3.07
N PRO A 403 -19.13 -9.55 1.98
CA PRO A 403 -19.85 -10.81 2.08
C PRO A 403 -19.00 -12.00 2.48
N TYR A 404 -17.68 -11.96 2.25
CA TYR A 404 -16.78 -13.09 2.52
C TYR A 404 -16.09 -12.93 3.87
N ILE A 405 -16.04 -14.01 4.65
CA ILE A 405 -15.33 -14.08 5.94
C ILE A 405 -13.85 -13.78 5.75
N SER A 406 -13.23 -14.32 4.69
CA SER A 406 -11.82 -14.12 4.38
C SER A 406 -11.44 -12.65 4.24
N ASP A 407 -12.23 -11.87 3.50
CA ASP A 407 -12.01 -10.44 3.30
C ASP A 407 -12.15 -9.64 4.60
N ARG A 408 -13.15 -9.97 5.43
CA ARG A 408 -13.35 -9.34 6.74
C ARG A 408 -12.21 -9.68 7.70
N LYS A 409 -11.72 -10.91 7.65
CA LYS A 409 -10.54 -11.35 8.42
C LYS A 409 -9.30 -10.58 8.00
N ILE A 410 -9.04 -10.41 6.69
CA ILE A 410 -7.92 -9.58 6.20
C ILE A 410 -8.03 -8.16 6.75
N ALA A 411 -9.20 -7.53 6.67
CA ALA A 411 -9.41 -6.20 7.21
C ALA A 411 -9.15 -6.12 8.73
N ARG A 412 -9.57 -7.12 9.50
CA ARG A 412 -9.31 -7.25 10.94
C ARG A 412 -7.83 -7.45 11.26
N ASP A 413 -7.15 -8.33 10.53
CA ASP A 413 -5.73 -8.63 10.70
C ASP A 413 -4.88 -7.37 10.43
N LEU A 414 -5.25 -6.54 9.44
CA LEU A 414 -4.59 -5.25 9.16
C LEU A 414 -4.59 -4.30 10.36
N HIS A 415 -5.64 -4.32 11.18
CA HIS A 415 -5.78 -3.49 12.38
C HIS A 415 -5.00 -4.07 13.58
N SER A 416 -4.63 -5.34 13.52
CA SER A 416 -3.97 -6.08 14.60
C SER A 416 -2.43 -6.00 14.55
N SER A 417 -1.86 -5.10 13.74
CA SER A 417 -0.45 -5.12 13.29
C SER A 417 0.64 -5.30 14.37
N ASP A 418 1.68 -6.07 14.03
CA ASP A 418 2.85 -6.46 14.86
C ASP A 418 3.86 -5.34 15.24
N LYS A 419 3.62 -4.08 14.88
CA LYS A 419 4.60 -2.97 15.03
C LYS A 419 4.15 -1.83 15.96
N GLY A 420 3.11 -2.03 16.76
CA GLY A 420 2.60 -1.08 17.75
C GLY A 420 1.41 -1.66 18.51
N ASP A 421 0.73 -0.85 19.33
CA ASP A 421 -0.51 -1.28 19.97
C ASP A 421 -1.57 -1.61 18.90
N ALA A 422 -2.29 -2.72 19.05
CA ALA A 422 -3.38 -3.10 18.13
C ALA A 422 -4.46 -2.00 18.06
N LEU A 423 -4.96 -1.71 16.86
CA LEU A 423 -6.12 -0.84 16.65
C LEU A 423 -7.39 -1.67 16.86
N PRO A 424 -8.32 -1.25 17.73
CA PRO A 424 -9.55 -2.00 17.92
C PRO A 424 -10.36 -2.06 16.61
N PHE A 425 -10.79 -3.27 16.28
CA PHE A 425 -11.65 -3.58 15.14
C PHE A 425 -12.91 -4.27 15.67
N ILE A 426 -14.06 -3.64 15.46
CA ILE A 426 -15.35 -4.06 16.01
C ILE A 426 -16.25 -4.40 14.84
N GLU A 427 -16.46 -5.69 14.59
CA GLU A 427 -17.36 -6.17 13.55
C GLU A 427 -18.81 -6.13 14.04
N VAL A 428 -19.62 -5.35 13.32
CA VAL A 428 -21.04 -5.14 13.59
C VAL A 428 -21.84 -5.88 12.54
N PHE A 429 -22.40 -7.03 12.91
CA PHE A 429 -23.27 -7.80 12.04
C PHE A 429 -24.69 -7.24 12.06
N VAL A 430 -25.08 -6.58 10.96
CA VAL A 430 -26.43 -6.08 10.74
C VAL A 430 -27.24 -7.15 10.00
N ASP A 431 -27.86 -8.00 10.80
CA ASP A 431 -28.55 -9.22 10.40
C ASP A 431 -30.04 -8.96 10.18
N ILE A 432 -30.53 -9.39 9.01
CA ILE A 432 -31.95 -9.55 8.70
C ILE A 432 -32.11 -10.76 7.76
N PRO A 433 -33.26 -11.44 7.76
CA PRO A 433 -33.60 -12.41 6.74
C PRO A 433 -33.59 -11.79 5.33
N VAL A 434 -33.25 -12.58 4.31
CA VAL A 434 -33.19 -12.10 2.92
C VAL A 434 -34.56 -11.61 2.44
N GLU A 435 -35.64 -12.23 2.90
CA GLU A 435 -37.02 -11.88 2.58
C GLU A 435 -37.37 -10.47 3.10
N VAL A 436 -36.84 -10.10 4.28
CA VAL A 436 -37.00 -8.75 4.83
C VAL A 436 -36.18 -7.74 4.01
N ALA A 437 -34.99 -8.12 3.55
CA ALA A 437 -34.17 -7.28 2.69
C ALA A 437 -34.84 -7.00 1.34
N GLU A 438 -35.44 -8.04 0.74
CA GLU A 438 -36.23 -7.98 -0.49
C GLU A 438 -37.48 -7.12 -0.32
N ALA A 439 -38.18 -7.23 0.80
CA ALA A 439 -39.36 -6.41 1.08
C ALA A 439 -39.02 -4.92 1.23
N ARG A 440 -37.83 -4.60 1.76
CA ARG A 440 -37.37 -3.21 1.93
C ARG A 440 -36.93 -2.57 0.61
N ASP A 441 -36.20 -3.32 -0.22
CA ASP A 441 -35.57 -2.96 -1.51
C ASP A 441 -35.63 -1.48 -1.97
N PRO A 442 -35.01 -0.53 -1.23
CA PRO A 442 -35.19 0.90 -1.46
C PRO A 442 -34.60 1.38 -2.79
N LYS A 443 -33.68 0.60 -3.36
CA LYS A 443 -32.98 0.89 -4.62
C LYS A 443 -33.47 0.01 -5.78
N GLY A 444 -34.47 -0.86 -5.55
CA GLY A 444 -34.98 -1.78 -6.57
C GLY A 444 -33.97 -2.82 -7.06
N LEU A 445 -32.92 -3.10 -6.26
CA LEU A 445 -31.80 -3.97 -6.64
C LEU A 445 -32.17 -5.44 -6.49
N TYR A 446 -32.94 -5.82 -5.48
CA TYR A 446 -33.39 -7.19 -5.29
C TYR A 446 -34.34 -7.61 -6.41
N LYS A 447 -35.28 -6.73 -6.79
CA LYS A 447 -36.17 -6.97 -7.93
C LYS A 447 -35.40 -7.23 -9.23
N LYS A 448 -34.38 -6.42 -9.51
CA LYS A 448 -33.51 -6.57 -10.69
C LYS A 448 -32.64 -7.83 -10.63
N ALA A 449 -32.13 -8.16 -9.45
CA ALA A 449 -31.36 -9.39 -9.24
C ALA A 449 -32.20 -10.65 -9.49
N ARG A 450 -33.44 -10.70 -8.98
CA ARG A 450 -34.38 -11.80 -9.23
C ARG A 450 -34.79 -11.92 -10.71
N ALA A 451 -34.85 -10.80 -11.42
CA ALA A 451 -35.08 -10.76 -12.86
C ALA A 451 -33.85 -11.16 -13.71
N GLY A 452 -32.69 -11.41 -13.08
CA GLY A 452 -31.45 -11.76 -13.77
C GLY A 452 -30.70 -10.58 -14.39
N GLU A 453 -31.17 -9.34 -14.19
CA GLU A 453 -30.55 -8.13 -14.74
C GLU A 453 -29.25 -7.74 -14.01
N ILE A 454 -29.08 -8.17 -12.75
CA ILE A 454 -27.87 -7.95 -11.96
C ILE A 454 -27.25 -9.31 -11.61
N PRO A 455 -26.18 -9.72 -12.30
CA PRO A 455 -25.49 -10.97 -11.99
C PRO A 455 -24.73 -10.88 -10.66
N ASN A 456 -24.53 -12.03 -10.02
CA ASN A 456 -23.72 -12.19 -8.80
C ASN A 456 -24.18 -11.29 -7.63
N PHE A 457 -25.49 -11.14 -7.44
CA PHE A 457 -26.04 -10.30 -6.39
C PHE A 457 -26.06 -11.04 -5.04
N THR A 458 -25.41 -10.47 -4.03
CA THR A 458 -25.26 -11.07 -2.70
C THR A 458 -26.61 -11.36 -2.05
N GLY A 459 -26.79 -12.60 -1.57
CA GLY A 459 -28.02 -13.10 -0.97
C GLY A 459 -29.03 -13.68 -1.97
N ILE A 460 -28.78 -13.56 -3.29
CA ILE A 460 -29.66 -14.09 -4.35
C ILE A 460 -28.89 -15.05 -5.27
N SER A 461 -27.87 -14.54 -5.96
CA SER A 461 -27.06 -15.29 -6.93
C SER A 461 -25.56 -15.31 -6.57
N ALA A 462 -25.19 -14.70 -5.44
CA ALA A 462 -23.88 -14.81 -4.81
C ALA A 462 -24.04 -14.98 -3.29
N PRO A 463 -23.11 -15.67 -2.59
CA PRO A 463 -23.25 -15.95 -1.16
C PRO A 463 -23.05 -14.71 -0.29
N TYR A 464 -23.60 -14.78 0.93
CA TYR A 464 -23.23 -13.95 2.06
C TYR A 464 -22.84 -14.88 3.21
N GLU A 465 -21.59 -14.81 3.65
CA GLU A 465 -21.07 -15.62 4.74
C GLU A 465 -21.24 -14.83 6.04
N ALA A 466 -22.28 -15.17 6.80
CA ALA A 466 -22.55 -14.51 8.08
C ALA A 466 -21.36 -14.66 9.04
N PRO A 467 -20.98 -13.60 9.77
CA PRO A 467 -19.91 -13.72 10.75
C PRO A 467 -20.33 -14.63 11.91
N GLU A 468 -19.45 -15.55 12.29
CA GLU A 468 -19.71 -16.51 13.36
C GLU A 468 -19.63 -15.87 14.75
N ASN A 469 -18.64 -14.98 14.95
CA ASN A 469 -18.38 -14.32 16.23
C ASN A 469 -18.14 -12.81 16.04
N PRO A 470 -19.15 -12.03 15.59
CA PRO A 470 -19.03 -10.59 15.53
C PRO A 470 -19.02 -10.00 16.94
N GLU A 471 -18.26 -8.92 17.16
CA GLU A 471 -18.28 -8.19 18.43
C GLU A 471 -19.68 -7.66 18.78
N ILE A 472 -20.46 -7.27 17.76
CA ILE A 472 -21.82 -6.77 17.93
C ILE A 472 -22.75 -7.43 16.90
N HIS A 473 -23.81 -8.10 17.36
CA HIS A 473 -24.84 -8.67 16.50
C HIS A 473 -26.17 -7.90 16.67
N ILE A 474 -26.68 -7.36 15.57
CA ILE A 474 -27.90 -6.56 15.52
C ILE A 474 -28.92 -7.23 14.60
N ARG A 475 -29.98 -7.79 15.19
CA ARG A 475 -31.19 -8.24 14.50
C ARG A 475 -32.05 -7.03 14.11
N ASN A 476 -31.73 -6.42 12.97
CA ASN A 476 -32.29 -5.12 12.57
C ASN A 476 -33.73 -5.19 12.01
N ASP A 477 -34.32 -6.38 12.05
CA ASP A 477 -35.75 -6.64 11.86
C ASP A 477 -36.54 -6.56 13.18
N GLN A 478 -35.86 -6.53 14.33
CA GLN A 478 -36.45 -6.61 15.67
C GLN A 478 -36.17 -5.40 16.55
N VAL A 479 -35.33 -4.46 16.09
CA VAL A 479 -34.95 -3.27 16.83
C VAL A 479 -35.13 -2.03 15.98
N THR A 480 -35.31 -0.88 16.63
CA THR A 480 -35.24 0.42 15.95
C THR A 480 -33.79 0.84 15.69
N VAL A 481 -33.61 1.88 14.88
CA VAL A 481 -32.26 2.43 14.61
C VAL A 481 -31.65 2.98 15.90
N GLU A 482 -32.45 3.61 16.75
CA GLU A 482 -32.02 4.17 18.04
C GLU A 482 -31.56 3.06 18.98
N GLU A 483 -32.28 1.95 19.07
CA GLU A 483 -31.91 0.78 19.86
C GLU A 483 -30.63 0.10 19.31
N ALA A 484 -30.48 0.03 17.98
CA ALA A 484 -29.27 -0.47 17.35
C ALA A 484 -28.05 0.41 17.67
N VAL A 485 -28.20 1.73 17.62
CA VAL A 485 -27.14 2.68 18.03
C VAL A 485 -26.85 2.54 19.53
N ALA A 486 -27.87 2.41 20.38
CA ALA A 486 -27.68 2.22 21.81
C ALA A 486 -26.84 0.99 22.13
N LYS A 487 -27.08 -0.15 21.46
CA LYS A 487 -26.25 -1.37 21.58
C LYS A 487 -24.79 -1.13 21.18
N ILE A 488 -24.55 -0.38 20.10
CA ILE A 488 -23.19 -0.01 19.69
C ILE A 488 -22.52 0.82 20.78
N MET A 489 -23.20 1.84 21.28
CA MET A 489 -22.66 2.72 22.31
C MET A 489 -22.37 1.97 23.61
N GLU A 490 -23.25 1.08 24.03
CA GLU A 490 -23.06 0.22 25.20
C GLU A 490 -21.76 -0.59 25.09
N TYR A 491 -21.56 -1.30 23.98
CA TYR A 491 -20.32 -2.03 23.71
C TYR A 491 -19.08 -1.14 23.80
N LEU A 492 -19.13 0.06 23.19
CA LEU A 492 -18.00 1.00 23.19
C LEU A 492 -17.66 1.51 24.60
N TYR A 493 -18.66 1.72 25.46
CA TYR A 493 -18.45 2.09 26.86
C TYR A 493 -17.86 0.94 27.69
N GLU A 494 -18.43 -0.26 27.56
CA GLU A 494 -17.98 -1.46 28.29
C GLU A 494 -16.50 -1.78 28.00
N HIS A 495 -16.10 -1.64 26.74
CA HIS A 495 -14.74 -1.91 26.29
C HIS A 495 -13.79 -0.70 26.43
N LYS A 496 -14.23 0.39 27.08
CA LYS A 496 -13.42 1.60 27.36
C LYS A 496 -12.78 2.20 26.10
N LEU A 497 -13.49 2.11 24.98
CA LEU A 497 -13.13 2.71 23.71
C LEU A 497 -13.53 4.20 23.68
N ILE A 498 -14.61 4.53 24.39
CA ILE A 498 -15.08 5.89 24.65
C ILE A 498 -15.42 6.05 26.14
N GLU A 499 -15.38 7.28 26.64
CA GLU A 499 -15.75 7.57 28.03
C GLU A 499 -17.25 7.82 28.15
N LYS A 500 -17.87 7.20 29.16
CA LYS A 500 -19.24 7.54 29.55
C LYS A 500 -19.18 8.89 30.25
N SER A 501 -19.83 9.93 29.71
CA SER A 501 -19.86 11.21 30.42
C SER A 501 -20.47 10.96 31.79
N ALA A 502 -19.84 11.48 32.85
CA ALA A 502 -20.50 11.54 34.14
C ALA A 502 -21.81 12.33 33.92
N SER A 503 -22.95 11.73 34.23
CA SER A 503 -24.23 12.43 34.21
C SER A 503 -24.10 13.67 35.09
N ALA A 504 -24.28 14.85 34.51
CA ALA A 504 -24.42 16.10 35.24
C ALA A 504 -25.71 16.12 36.05
#